data_AF-A0A844MJ30-F1
#
_entry.id   AF-A0A844MJ30-F1
#
_cell.length_a   1.000
_cell.length_b   1.000
_cell.length_c   1.000
_cell.angle_alpha   90.00
_cell.angle_beta   90.00
_cell.angle_gamma   90.00
#
_symmetry.space_group_name_H-M   'P 1'
#
loop_
_entity.id
_entity.type
_entity.pdbx_description
1 polymer ?
#
loop_
_entity_poly.entity_id
_entity_poly.type
_entity_poly.pdbx_seq_one_letter_code
_entity_poly.pdbx_strand_id
1 'polypeptide(L)'
;MQRTETNSLKNILDYLPERIRQAIEEYSKQNQLSPELVIELAIAQFLDVDSVTFDDCQIDSPGVLREQNKILKIQLAAIQTKSGLSAE
;
A
#
# COMPACT_ATOMS: atom_id res chain seq x y z
N MET A 1 21.82 -22.74 31.01
CA MET A 1 21.12 -22.32 29.77
C MET A 1 20.42 -21.01 30.09
N GLN A 2 20.87 -19.92 29.45
CA GLN A 2 20.46 -18.55 29.76
C GLN A 2 19.02 -18.31 29.31
N ARG A 3 18.20 -17.70 30.18
CA ARG A 3 16.91 -17.09 29.84
C ARG A 3 17.20 -15.97 28.84
N THR A 4 16.67 -16.07 27.64
CA THR A 4 16.60 -14.96 26.70
C THR A 4 15.75 -13.87 27.36
N GLU A 5 16.39 -12.79 27.79
CA GLU A 5 15.70 -11.57 28.17
C GLU A 5 14.98 -11.07 26.92
N THR A 6 13.67 -11.32 26.85
CA THR A 6 12.79 -10.62 25.92
C THR A 6 12.82 -9.17 26.35
N ASN A 7 13.72 -8.38 25.75
CA ASN A 7 13.66 -6.94 25.77
C ASN A 7 12.28 -6.58 25.23
N SER A 8 11.31 -6.39 26.13
CA SER A 8 9.92 -6.12 25.79
C SER A 8 9.91 -4.96 24.83
N LEU A 9 9.65 -5.22 23.55
CA LEU A 9 9.51 -4.18 22.54
C LEU A 9 8.45 -3.22 23.10
N LYS A 10 8.87 -2.00 23.47
CA LYS A 10 7.93 -0.95 23.90
C LYS A 10 6.87 -0.81 22.83
N ASN A 11 5.62 -0.58 23.24
CA ASN A 11 4.50 -0.52 22.30
C ASN A 11 4.83 0.55 21.23
N ILE A 12 4.64 0.23 19.95
CA ILE A 12 4.93 1.14 18.84
C ILE A 12 4.22 2.51 19.02
N LEU A 13 3.05 2.50 19.67
CA LEU A 13 2.27 3.69 20.04
C LEU A 13 3.04 4.66 20.95
N ASP A 14 3.95 4.16 21.79
CA ASP A 14 4.73 4.97 22.72
C ASP A 14 5.69 5.91 21.98
N TYR A 15 6.11 5.51 20.77
CA TYR A 15 7.02 6.28 19.92
C TYR A 15 6.30 7.27 19.00
N LEU A 16 4.97 7.19 18.89
CA LEU A 16 4.21 8.10 18.04
C LEU A 16 4.00 9.45 18.74
N PRO A 17 4.00 10.57 17.99
CA PRO A 17 3.56 11.86 18.50
C PRO A 17 2.15 11.78 19.11
N GLU A 18 1.91 12.55 20.16
CA GLU A 18 0.65 12.53 20.91
C GLU A 18 -0.59 12.72 20.01
N ARG A 19 -0.51 13.65 19.05
CA ARG A 19 -1.58 13.89 18.08
C ARG A 19 -1.93 12.64 17.27
N ILE A 20 -0.93 11.83 16.90
CA ILE A 20 -1.13 10.62 16.11
C ILE A 20 -1.73 9.52 16.99
N ARG A 21 -1.26 9.35 18.24
CA ARG A 21 -1.88 8.43 19.20
C ARG A 21 -3.36 8.72 19.39
N GLN A 22 -3.73 9.99 19.62
CA GLN A 22 -5.12 10.39 19.82
C GLN A 22 -5.98 10.07 18.59
N ALA A 23 -5.48 10.33 17.38
CA ALA A 23 -6.18 9.98 16.15
C ALA A 23 -6.38 8.47 15.98
N ILE A 24 -5.36 7.67 16.32
CA ILE A 24 -5.45 6.19 16.28
C ILE A 24 -6.48 5.69 17.31
N GLU A 25 -6.46 6.22 18.53
CA GLU A 25 -7.42 5.85 19.58
C GLU A 25 -8.86 6.22 19.19
N GLU A 26 -9.05 7.39 18.60
CA GLU A 26 -10.36 7.84 18.14
C GLU A 26 -10.88 6.91 17.02
N TYR A 27 -10.06 6.62 16.02
CA TYR A 27 -10.40 5.70 14.93
C TYR A 27 -10.67 4.28 15.44
N SER A 28 -9.84 3.81 16.38
CA SER A 28 -10.00 2.52 17.07
C SER A 28 -11.36 2.41 17.75
N LYS A 29 -11.77 3.44 18.50
CA LYS A 29 -13.09 3.48 19.18
C LYS A 29 -14.24 3.50 18.19
N GLN A 30 -14.15 4.32 17.14
CA GLN A 30 -15.21 4.46 16.13
C GLN A 30 -15.43 3.15 15.36
N ASN A 31 -14.36 2.42 15.04
CA ASN A 31 -14.40 1.22 14.21
C ASN A 31 -14.33 -0.09 15.00
N GLN A 32 -14.28 -0.03 16.34
CA GLN A 32 -14.17 -1.19 17.23
C GLN A 32 -12.95 -2.08 16.90
N LEU A 33 -11.83 -1.45 16.56
CA LEU A 33 -10.56 -2.11 16.26
C LEU A 33 -9.57 -1.87 17.40
N SER A 34 -8.58 -2.75 17.60
CA SER A 34 -7.47 -2.42 18.50
C SER A 34 -6.58 -1.35 17.88
N PRO A 35 -5.98 -0.44 18.68
CA PRO A 35 -5.01 0.54 18.19
C PRO A 35 -3.87 -0.10 17.38
N GLU A 36 -3.40 -1.28 17.79
CA GLU A 36 -2.37 -2.05 17.09
C GLU A 36 -2.83 -2.45 15.68
N LEU A 37 -4.06 -2.97 15.55
CA LEU A 37 -4.61 -3.38 14.26
C LEU A 37 -4.81 -2.18 13.32
N VAL A 38 -5.19 -1.02 13.87
CA VAL A 38 -5.29 0.23 13.09
C VAL A 38 -3.95 0.62 12.50
N ILE A 39 -2.85 0.47 13.26
CA ILE A 39 -1.50 0.74 12.76
C ILE A 39 -1.09 -0.29 11.69
N GLU A 40 -1.34 -1.58 11.93
CA GLU A 40 -1.04 -2.62 10.94
C GLU A 40 -1.76 -2.37 9.62
N LEU A 41 -3.05 -2.00 9.67
CA LEU A 41 -3.84 -1.61 8.50
C LEU A 41 -3.26 -0.36 7.81
N ALA A 42 -2.92 0.68 8.57
CA ALA A 42 -2.35 1.90 8.02
C ALA A 42 -1.00 1.66 7.33
N ILE A 43 -0.14 0.81 7.91
CA ILE A 43 1.14 0.43 7.31
C ILE A 43 0.93 -0.44 6.07
N ALA A 44 0.05 -1.45 6.15
CA ALA A 44 -0.27 -2.32 5.03
C ALA A 44 -0.80 -1.51 3.83
N GLN A 45 -1.68 -0.56 4.10
CA GLN A 45 -2.17 0.35 3.09
C GLN A 45 -1.04 1.24 2.56
N PHE A 46 -0.29 1.93 3.42
CA PHE A 46 0.83 2.76 2.97
C PHE A 46 1.85 2.03 2.06
N LEU A 47 2.09 0.74 2.30
CA LEU A 47 3.00 -0.08 1.50
C LEU A 47 2.36 -0.69 0.24
N ASP A 48 1.03 -0.67 0.13
CA ASP A 48 0.32 -1.11 -1.05
C ASP A 48 0.44 -0.08 -2.17
N VAL A 49 1.17 -0.46 -3.22
CA VAL A 49 1.43 0.33 -4.43
C VAL A 49 0.16 0.74 -5.17
N ASP A 50 -0.94 0.04 -4.94
CA ASP A 50 -2.24 0.32 -5.55
C ASP A 50 -3.09 1.24 -4.66
N SER A 51 -2.74 1.41 -3.38
CA SER A 51 -3.52 2.20 -2.42
C SER A 51 -2.97 3.62 -2.19
N VAL A 52 -1.74 3.89 -2.62
CA VAL A 52 -1.17 5.24 -2.55
C VAL A 52 -1.85 6.14 -3.59
N THR A 53 -2.82 6.93 -3.16
CA THR A 53 -3.43 7.98 -3.99
C THR A 53 -2.78 9.31 -3.64
N PHE A 54 -2.06 9.88 -4.62
CA PHE A 54 -1.57 11.27 -4.53
C PHE A 54 -2.56 12.18 -5.23
N ASP A 55 -3.81 12.17 -4.78
CA ASP A 55 -4.93 12.88 -5.44
C ASP A 55 -4.63 14.39 -5.57
N ASP A 56 -3.91 14.95 -4.60
CA ASP A 56 -3.48 16.35 -4.59
C ASP A 56 -2.36 16.67 -5.59
N CYS A 57 -1.60 15.67 -6.05
CA CYS A 57 -0.44 15.86 -6.93
C CYS A 57 -0.77 15.69 -8.42
N GLN A 58 -1.98 15.24 -8.78
CA GLN A 58 -2.35 14.87 -10.15
C GLN A 58 -1.38 13.86 -10.81
N ILE A 59 -0.82 12.94 -10.02
CA ILE A 59 0.10 11.90 -10.50
C ILE A 59 -0.62 10.55 -10.41
N ASP A 60 -0.59 9.80 -11.51
CA ASP A 60 -1.08 8.42 -11.55
C ASP A 60 -0.30 7.55 -10.56
N SER A 61 -1.00 6.73 -9.76
CA SER A 61 -0.34 5.83 -8.82
C SER A 61 0.53 4.80 -9.56
N PRO A 62 1.59 4.26 -8.93
CA PRO A 62 2.40 3.21 -9.54
C PRO A 62 1.57 2.00 -10.01
N GLY A 63 0.49 1.65 -9.29
CA GLY A 63 -0.48 0.64 -9.71
C GLY A 63 -1.13 0.93 -11.05
N VAL A 64 -1.66 2.16 -11.22
CA VAL A 64 -2.27 2.62 -12.47
C VAL A 64 -1.28 2.56 -13.63
N LEU A 65 -0.06 3.05 -13.43
CA LEU A 65 0.99 3.02 -14.47
C LEU A 65 1.37 1.59 -14.88
N ARG A 66 1.40 0.65 -13.93
CA ARG A 66 1.68 -0.76 -14.22
C ARG A 66 0.58 -1.39 -15.07
N GLU A 67 -0.68 -1.12 -14.77
CA GLU A 67 -1.82 -1.63 -15.53
C GLU A 67 -1.85 -1.03 -16.95
N GLN A 68 -1.67 0.29 -17.08
CA GLN A 68 -1.56 0.95 -18.38
C GLN A 68 -0.45 0.34 -19.24
N ASN A 69 0.74 0.11 -18.67
CA ASN A 69 1.86 -0.54 -19.37
C ASN A 69 1.52 -1.96 -19.83
N LYS A 70 0.78 -2.73 -19.03
CA LYS A 70 0.37 -4.09 -19.38
C LYS A 70 -0.59 -4.08 -20.57
N ILE A 71 -1.58 -3.20 -20.55
CA ILE A 71 -2.54 -3.02 -21.66
C ILE A 71 -1.81 -2.62 -22.94
N LEU A 72 -0.92 -1.63 -22.87
CA LEU A 72 -0.15 -1.16 -24.02
C LEU A 72 0.71 -2.28 -24.63
N LYS A 73 1.36 -3.11 -23.80
CA LYS A 73 2.14 -4.26 -24.27
C LYS A 73 1.28 -5.30 -25.00
N ILE A 74 0.07 -5.56 -24.50
CA ILE A 74 -0.88 -6.48 -25.15
C ILE A 74 -1.32 -5.93 -26.51
N GLN A 75 -1.64 -4.63 -26.59
CA GLN A 75 -2.02 -3.97 -27.84
C GLN A 75 -0.88 -3.99 -28.86
N LEU A 76 0.34 -3.67 -28.43
CA LEU A 76 1.54 -3.73 -29.28
C LEU A 76 1.75 -5.13 -29.86
N ALA A 77 1.62 -6.17 -29.02
CA ALA A 77 1.72 -7.55 -29.48
C ALA A 77 0.66 -7.89 -30.53
N ALA A 78 -0.60 -7.49 -30.29
CA ALA A 78 -1.71 -7.73 -31.21
C ALA A 78 -1.54 -7.01 -32.57
N ILE A 79 -1.03 -5.76 -32.55
CA ILE A 79 -0.74 -5.00 -33.78
C ILE A 79 0.36 -5.68 -34.59
N GLN A 80 1.44 -6.11 -33.92
CA GLN A 80 2.55 -6.82 -34.57
C GLN A 80 2.09 -8.12 -35.22
N THR A 81 1.23 -8.89 -34.55
CA THR A 81 0.66 -10.14 -35.13
C THR A 81 -0.22 -9.85 -36.33
N LYS A 82 -1.05 -8.79 -36.27
CA LYS A 82 -1.95 -8.41 -37.38
C LYS A 82 -1.17 -7.88 -38.59
N SER A 83 -0.06 -7.17 -38.39
CA SER A 83 0.81 -6.69 -39.47
C SER A 83 1.61 -7.81 -40.16
N GLY A 84 1.88 -8.91 -39.47
CA GLY A 84 2.54 -10.08 -40.05
C GLY A 84 1.62 -10.97 -40.91
N LEU A 85 0.30 -10.87 -40.75
CA LEU A 85 -0.69 -11.69 -41.47
C LEU A 85 -1.13 -11.10 -42.83
N SER A 86 -0.66 -9.91 -43.21
CA SER A 86 -1.08 -9.21 -44.44
C SER A 86 -0.10 -9.37 -45.62
N ALA A 87 0.91 -10.25 -45.50
CA ALA A 87 1.98 -10.41 -46.48
C ALA A 87 2.00 -11.79 -47.19
N GLU A 88 0.92 -12.57 -47.11
CA GLU A 88 0.77 -13.85 -47.82
C GLU A 88 -0.41 -13.82 -48.81
#